data_AF-A0AAU9QSF7-F1
#
_entry.id   AF-A0AAU9QSF7-F1
#
_cell.length_a   1.000
_cell.length_b   1.000
_cell.length_c   1.000
_cell.angle_alpha   90.00
_cell.angle_beta   90.00
_cell.angle_gamma   90.00
#
_symmetry.space_group_name_H-M   'P 1'
#
loop_
_entity.id
_entity.type
_entity.pdbx_description
1 polymer ?
#
loop_
_entity_poly.entity_id
_entity_poly.type
_entity_poly.pdbx_seq_one_letter_code
_entity_poly.pdbx_strand_id
1 'polypeptide(L)'
;MDNKFELDTRYWVAKTKDVDAALSQDEKVQLDKLLGKVASYRLSSGKSQLKCVVIEHDWPLYDETVAGIQRISEGNVATVESTLSEMAANARENGYPEHVEALQQALDRLNEEGLISSKME
;
A
#
# COMPACT_ATOMS: atom_id res chain seq x y z
N MET A 1 13.35 0.37 24.97
CA MET A 1 13.96 0.57 23.64
C MET A 1 12.89 1.26 22.83
N ASP A 2 13.14 2.50 22.40
CA ASP A 2 12.25 3.18 21.45
C ASP A 2 12.34 2.42 20.13
N ASN A 3 11.30 1.65 19.80
CA ASN A 3 11.16 1.04 18.48
C ASN A 3 10.82 2.17 17.49
N LYS A 4 11.84 2.81 16.94
CA LYS A 4 11.68 3.78 15.85
C LYS A 4 11.24 3.02 14.60
N PHE A 5 10.15 3.47 13.98
CA PHE A 5 9.74 2.95 12.67
C PHE A 5 10.82 3.23 11.63
N GLU A 6 11.23 2.19 10.90
CA GLU A 6 12.18 2.29 9.80
C GLU A 6 11.81 1.32 8.66
N LEU A 7 12.04 1.76 7.43
CA LEU A 7 11.87 0.91 6.25
C LEU A 7 13.09 -0.01 6.09
N ASP A 8 12.84 -1.31 6.02
CA ASP A 8 13.86 -2.34 5.90
C ASP A 8 14.14 -2.71 4.43
N THR A 9 15.41 -2.88 4.08
CA THR A 9 15.83 -3.28 2.73
C THR A 9 15.79 -4.79 2.58
N ARG A 10 14.64 -5.32 2.16
CA ARG A 10 14.41 -6.78 2.02
C ARG A 10 14.53 -7.31 0.60
N TYR A 11 14.55 -6.43 -0.40
CA TYR A 11 14.45 -6.79 -1.80
C TYR A 11 15.50 -6.07 -2.63
N TRP A 12 16.05 -6.79 -3.61
CA TRP A 12 16.75 -6.18 -4.72
C TRP A 12 15.73 -5.86 -5.81
N VAL A 13 15.61 -4.58 -6.15
CA VAL A 13 14.70 -4.11 -7.19
C VAL A 13 15.53 -3.40 -8.25
N ALA A 14 15.34 -3.77 -9.51
CA ALA A 14 15.97 -3.12 -10.65
C ALA A 14 14.87 -2.75 -11.66
N LYS A 15 14.85 -1.49 -12.10
CA LYS A 15 13.92 -1.07 -13.17
C LYS A 15 14.32 -1.79 -14.44
N THR A 16 13.34 -2.29 -15.19
CA THR A 16 13.58 -2.94 -16.48
C THR A 16 14.35 -2.03 -17.45
N LYS A 17 14.05 -0.72 -17.47
CA LYS A 17 14.76 0.27 -18.30
C LYS A 17 16.26 0.36 -17.95
N ASP A 18 16.59 0.33 -16.66
CA ASP A 18 17.98 0.45 -16.20
C ASP A 18 18.73 -0.85 -16.48
N VAL A 19 18.09 -1.99 -16.25
CA VAL A 19 18.60 -3.31 -16.66
C VAL A 19 18.87 -3.33 -18.16
N ASP A 20 17.96 -2.75 -18.95
CA ASP A 20 18.07 -2.75 -20.40
C ASP A 20 19.22 -1.92 -20.93
N ALA A 21 19.49 -0.79 -20.28
CA ALA A 21 20.58 0.11 -20.62
C ALA A 21 21.94 -0.36 -20.08
N ALA A 22 21.96 -1.00 -18.91
CA ALA A 22 23.19 -1.35 -18.22
C ALA A 22 23.76 -2.73 -18.59
N LEU A 23 22.90 -3.70 -18.93
CA LEU A 23 23.32 -5.08 -19.16
C LEU A 23 23.40 -5.43 -20.65
N SER A 24 24.38 -6.25 -21.00
CA SER A 24 24.44 -6.96 -22.28
C SER A 24 23.34 -8.01 -22.41
N GLN A 25 23.11 -8.51 -23.63
CA GLN A 25 22.09 -9.54 -23.86
C GLN A 25 22.37 -10.83 -23.08
N ASP A 26 23.64 -11.25 -22.98
CA ASP A 26 24.04 -12.45 -22.24
C ASP A 26 23.80 -12.28 -20.74
N GLU A 27 24.10 -11.10 -20.18
CA GLU A 27 23.82 -10.78 -18.77
C GLU A 27 22.33 -10.75 -18.48
N LYS A 28 21.49 -10.23 -19.40
CA LYS A 28 20.02 -10.29 -19.26
C LYS A 28 19.51 -11.73 -19.24
N VAL A 29 20.03 -12.60 -20.10
CA VAL A 29 19.70 -14.04 -20.12
C VAL A 29 20.14 -14.72 -18.81
N GLN A 30 21.32 -14.35 -18.29
CA GLN A 30 21.79 -14.87 -17.01
C GLN A 30 20.91 -14.39 -15.85
N LEU A 31 20.53 -13.12 -15.83
CA LEU A 31 19.64 -12.54 -14.83
C LEU A 31 18.29 -13.25 -14.83
N ASP A 32 17.67 -13.45 -16.00
CA ASP A 32 16.39 -14.16 -16.14
C ASP A 32 16.47 -15.59 -15.56
N LYS A 33 17.53 -16.33 -15.90
CA LYS A 33 17.76 -17.68 -15.34
C LYS A 33 17.87 -17.68 -13.82
N LEU A 34 18.58 -16.70 -13.24
CA LEU A 34 18.74 -16.57 -11.79
C LEU A 34 17.41 -16.23 -11.12
N LEU A 35 16.64 -15.28 -11.67
CA LEU A 35 15.31 -14.92 -11.16
C LEU A 35 14.33 -16.10 -11.25
N GLY A 36 14.34 -16.83 -12.36
CA GLY A 36 13.55 -18.04 -12.55
C GLY A 36 13.87 -19.14 -11.52
N LYS A 37 15.16 -19.33 -11.18
CA LYS A 37 15.57 -20.26 -10.11
C LYS A 37 15.00 -19.86 -8.75
N VAL A 38 15.06 -18.58 -8.40
CA VAL A 38 14.51 -18.05 -7.13
C VAL A 38 12.99 -18.20 -7.09
N ALA A 39 12.31 -17.88 -8.19
CA ALA A 39 10.86 -18.06 -8.31
C ALA A 39 10.46 -19.54 -8.15
N SER A 40 11.21 -20.46 -8.77
CA SER A 40 10.97 -21.90 -8.69
C SER A 40 11.18 -22.43 -7.27
N TYR A 41 12.23 -21.97 -6.57
CA TYR A 41 12.46 -22.30 -5.16
C TYR A 41 11.31 -21.83 -4.27
N ARG A 42 10.74 -20.65 -4.53
CA ARG A 42 9.60 -20.13 -3.77
C ARG A 42 8.38 -21.04 -3.91
N LEU A 43 8.07 -21.48 -5.12
CA LEU A 43 6.96 -22.40 -5.39
C LEU A 43 7.20 -23.78 -4.76
N SER A 44 8.41 -24.34 -4.91
CA SER A 44 8.75 -25.63 -4.31
C SER A 44 8.77 -25.61 -2.78
N SER A 45 8.94 -24.42 -2.18
CA SER A 45 8.83 -24.18 -0.74
C SER A 45 7.39 -23.91 -0.28
N GLY A 46 6.37 -24.17 -1.12
CA GLY A 46 4.96 -24.02 -0.79
C GLY A 46 4.44 -22.58 -0.75
N LYS A 47 5.23 -21.61 -1.25
CA LYS A 47 4.82 -20.20 -1.30
C LYS A 47 4.25 -19.86 -2.68
N SER A 48 3.30 -18.95 -2.74
CA SER A 48 2.80 -18.40 -4.02
C SER A 48 3.85 -17.54 -4.72
N GLN A 49 3.67 -17.26 -6.01
CA GLN A 49 4.46 -16.26 -6.71
C GLN A 49 4.44 -14.92 -5.96
N LEU A 50 5.58 -14.22 -5.94
CA LEU A 50 5.66 -12.90 -5.30
C LEU A 50 4.72 -11.93 -6.02
N LYS A 51 3.79 -11.35 -5.26
CA LYS A 51 2.90 -10.27 -5.70
C LYS A 51 3.13 -9.10 -4.77
N CYS A 52 3.64 -8.00 -5.30
CA CYS A 52 3.92 -6.79 -4.53
C CYS A 52 3.84 -5.56 -5.44
N VAL A 53 3.66 -4.41 -4.81
CA VAL A 53 3.80 -3.10 -5.45
C VAL A 53 5.15 -2.52 -5.01
N VAL A 54 5.90 -1.96 -5.96
CA VAL A 54 7.09 -1.17 -5.69
C VAL A 54 6.69 0.29 -5.76
N ILE A 55 6.99 1.05 -4.71
CA ILE A 55 6.73 2.48 -4.66
C ILE A 55 8.09 3.19 -4.67
N GLU A 56 8.29 4.03 -5.67
CA GLU A 56 9.50 4.83 -5.81
C GLU A 56 9.42 6.09 -4.96
N HIS A 57 10.56 6.58 -4.46
CA HIS A 57 10.61 7.76 -3.61
C HIS A 57 10.13 9.03 -4.32
N ASP A 58 10.25 9.11 -5.64
CA ASP A 58 9.79 10.24 -6.46
C ASP A 58 8.32 10.13 -6.87
N TRP A 59 7.62 9.06 -6.47
CA TRP A 59 6.19 8.91 -6.73
C TRP A 59 5.39 9.88 -5.85
N PRO A 60 4.38 10.60 -6.38
CA PRO A 60 3.68 11.67 -5.66
C PRO A 60 3.09 11.30 -4.29
N LEU A 61 2.71 10.03 -4.09
CA LEU A 61 2.10 9.56 -2.83
C LEU A 61 3.05 8.63 -2.04
N TYR A 62 4.36 8.74 -2.24
CA TYR A 62 5.34 7.95 -1.48
C TYR A 62 5.19 8.16 0.02
N ASP A 63 5.21 9.41 0.48
CA ASP A 63 5.13 9.76 1.90
C ASP A 63 3.81 9.31 2.53
N GLU A 64 2.69 9.49 1.82
CA GLU A 64 1.38 9.02 2.27
C GLU A 64 1.35 7.49 2.39
N THR A 65 1.98 6.78 1.46
CA THR A 65 2.09 5.32 1.50
C THR A 65 2.94 4.86 2.68
N VAL A 66 4.07 5.52 2.95
CA VAL A 66 4.93 5.23 4.11
C VAL A 66 4.19 5.49 5.42
N ALA A 67 3.46 6.60 5.53
CA ALA A 67 2.61 6.89 6.68
C ALA A 67 1.55 5.80 6.90
N GLY A 68 0.92 5.31 5.83
CA GLY A 68 0.00 4.18 5.88
C GLY A 68 0.65 2.89 6.40
N ILE A 69 1.84 2.55 5.91
CA ILE A 69 2.61 1.38 6.36
C ILE A 69 2.98 1.51 7.84
N GLN A 70 3.47 2.68 8.26
CA GLN A 70 3.81 2.94 9.66
C GLN A 70 2.60 2.74 10.57
N ARG A 71 1.49 3.39 10.25
CA ARG A 71 0.23 3.28 11.00
C ARG A 71 -0.23 1.83 11.16
N ILE A 72 -0.16 1.03 10.09
CA ILE A 72 -0.49 -0.40 10.13
C ILE A 72 0.52 -1.18 10.99
N SER A 73 1.80 -0.87 10.90
CA SER A 73 2.85 -1.53 11.71
C SER A 73 2.68 -1.28 13.22
N GLU A 74 2.07 -0.15 13.59
CA GLU A 74 1.71 0.23 14.95
C GLU A 74 0.36 -0.38 15.40
N GLY A 75 -0.29 -1.19 14.54
CA GLY A 75 -1.54 -1.89 14.82
C GLY A 75 -2.80 -1.10 14.51
N ASN A 76 -2.68 0.13 13.97
CA ASN A 76 -3.83 0.91 13.55
C ASN A 76 -4.19 0.55 12.10
N VAL A 77 -5.28 -0.19 11.94
CA VAL A 77 -5.83 -0.63 10.64
C VAL A 77 -7.10 0.11 10.24
N ALA A 78 -7.51 1.14 10.99
CA ALA A 78 -8.74 1.88 10.70
C ALA A 78 -8.64 2.56 9.33
N THR A 79 -9.67 2.41 8.50
CA THR A 79 -9.76 3.17 7.23
C THR A 79 -10.32 4.56 7.51
N VAL A 80 -10.03 5.53 6.64
CA VAL A 80 -10.66 6.86 6.69
C VAL A 80 -12.18 6.74 6.73
N GLU A 81 -12.74 5.84 5.91
CA GLU A 81 -14.16 5.51 5.90
C GLU A 81 -14.66 5.04 7.27
N SER A 82 -13.98 4.09 7.92
CA SER A 82 -14.39 3.57 9.23
C SER A 82 -14.34 4.65 10.32
N THR A 83 -13.31 5.50 10.30
CA THR A 83 -13.16 6.59 11.27
C THR A 83 -14.24 7.64 11.08
N LEU A 84 -14.52 8.07 9.83
CA LEU A 84 -15.57 9.05 9.56
C LEU A 84 -16.97 8.50 9.88
N SER A 85 -17.21 7.21 9.60
CA SER A 85 -18.47 6.55 9.93
C SER A 85 -18.70 6.48 11.45
N GLU A 86 -17.66 6.16 12.22
CA GLU A 86 -17.72 6.18 13.69
C GLU A 86 -17.99 7.60 14.22
N MET A 87 -17.31 8.61 13.67
CA MET A 87 -17.54 10.01 14.03
C MET A 87 -18.99 10.44 13.73
N ALA A 88 -19.55 10.01 12.60
CA ALA A 88 -20.92 10.33 12.22
C ALA A 88 -21.94 9.64 13.15
N ALA A 89 -21.68 8.39 13.56
CA ALA A 89 -22.49 7.68 14.54
C ALA A 89 -22.46 8.40 15.90
N ASN A 90 -21.27 8.75 16.39
CA ASN A 90 -21.11 9.49 17.64
C ASN A 90 -21.81 10.86 17.61
N ALA A 91 -21.69 11.61 16.52
CA ALA A 91 -22.38 12.89 16.35
C ALA A 91 -23.90 12.73 16.40
N ARG A 92 -24.44 11.67 15.79
CA ARG A 92 -25.88 11.35 15.81
C ARG A 92 -26.37 11.03 17.22
N GLU A 93 -25.64 10.19 17.94
CA GLU A 93 -25.98 9.80 19.32
C GLU A 93 -25.97 11.00 20.28
N ASN A 94 -25.11 11.98 20.03
CA ASN A 94 -25.01 13.19 20.86
C ASN A 94 -25.86 14.36 20.36
N GLY A 95 -26.70 14.15 19.33
CA GLY A 95 -27.65 15.16 18.86
C GLY A 95 -27.03 16.32 18.08
N TYR A 96 -25.96 16.08 17.32
CA TYR A 96 -25.30 17.06 16.46
C TYR A 96 -25.58 16.80 14.96
N PRO A 97 -26.78 17.12 14.46
CA PRO A 97 -27.20 16.77 13.09
C PRO A 97 -26.34 17.43 12.00
N GLU A 98 -25.88 18.67 12.20
CA GLU A 98 -25.02 19.37 11.24
C GLU A 98 -23.67 18.66 11.06
N HIS A 99 -23.14 18.06 12.12
CA HIS A 99 -21.89 17.29 12.05
C HIS A 99 -22.09 15.95 11.33
N VAL A 100 -23.24 15.29 11.53
CA VAL A 100 -23.58 14.06 10.80
C VAL A 100 -23.63 14.35 9.30
N GLU A 101 -24.30 15.43 8.90
CA GLU A 101 -24.42 15.82 7.50
C GLU A 101 -23.05 16.12 6.87
N ALA A 102 -22.21 16.93 7.53
CA ALA A 102 -20.88 17.25 7.04
C ALA A 102 -19.98 16.01 6.89
N LEU A 103 -20.06 15.06 7.82
CA LEU A 103 -19.29 13.81 7.76
C LEU A 103 -19.80 12.88 6.65
N GLN A 104 -21.11 12.82 6.41
CA GLN A 104 -21.68 12.06 5.29
C GLN A 104 -21.26 12.66 3.94
N GLN A 105 -21.33 13.98 3.79
CA GLN A 105 -20.86 14.66 2.57
C GLN A 105 -19.37 14.40 2.30
N ALA A 106 -18.54 14.34 3.36
CA ALA A 106 -17.14 13.99 3.23
C ALA A 106 -16.94 12.54 2.75
N LEU A 107 -17.69 11.58 3.31
CA LEU A 107 -17.67 10.19 2.87
C LEU A 107 -18.09 10.06 1.40
N ASP A 108 -19.18 10.72 1.01
CA ASP A 108 -19.69 10.70 -0.35
C ASP A 108 -18.65 11.24 -1.34
N ARG A 109 -18.02 12.38 -1.02
CA ARG A 109 -16.95 12.97 -1.82
C ARG A 109 -15.73 12.05 -1.97
N LEU A 110 -15.29 11.41 -0.89
CA LEU A 110 -14.15 10.47 -0.94
C LEU A 110 -14.46 9.28 -1.85
N ASN A 111 -15.71 8.78 -1.82
CA ASN A 111 -16.15 7.70 -2.69
C ASN A 111 -16.26 8.16 -4.16
N GLU A 112 -16.82 9.34 -4.42
CA GLU A 112 -16.90 9.94 -5.76
C GLU A 112 -15.52 10.19 -6.39
N GLU A 113 -14.53 10.60 -5.58
CA GLU A 113 -13.14 10.78 -6.01
C GLU A 113 -12.36 9.45 -6.11
N GLY A 114 -12.98 8.31 -5.74
CA GLY A 114 -12.34 6.99 -5.79
C GLY A 114 -11.23 6.77 -4.75
N LEU A 115 -11.21 7.59 -3.70
CA LEU A 115 -10.21 7.55 -2.62
C LEU A 115 -10.54 6.48 -1.56
N ILE A 116 -11.80 6.05 -1.49
CA ILE A 116 -12.26 4.92 -0.70
C ILE A 116 -13.13 4.00 -1.58
N SER A 117 -13.15 2.71 -1.28
CA SER A 117 -14.00 1.76 -2.00
C SER A 117 -15.37 1.73 -1.35
N SER A 118 -16.42 2.04 -2.11
CA SER A 118 -17.72 1.41 -1.83
C SER A 118 -17.50 -0.10 -1.88
N LYS A 119 -17.92 -0.85 -0.86
CA LYS A 119 -17.98 -2.30 -1.00
C LYS A 119 -18.84 -2.59 -2.24
N MET A 120 -18.24 -3.15 -3.29
CA MET A 120 -19.03 -3.91 -4.26
C MET A 120 -19.55 -5.13 -3.51
N GLU A 121 -20.82 -5.07 -3.11
CA GLU A 121 -21.60 -6.23 -2.64
C GLU A 121 -21.67 -7.32 -3.71
#